data_AF-J2KNY8-F1
#
_entry.id   AF-J2KNY8-F1
#
_cell.length_a   1.000
_cell.length_b   1.000
_cell.length_c   1.000
_cell.angle_alpha   90.00
_cell.angle_beta   90.00
_cell.angle_gamma   90.00
#
_symmetry.space_group_name_H-M   'P 1'
#
loop_
_entity.id
_entity.type
_entity.pdbx_description
1 polymer ?
#
loop_
_entity_poly.entity_id
_entity_poly.type
_entity_poly.pdbx_seq_one_letter_code
_entity_poly.pdbx_strand_id
1 'polypeptide(L)'
;MKKLYTGVLTMCTVLGVSAQDVVWQKDIKSSTQDFLSQVTTTIDQQYLITGSSIQAGTLREPQGTGDSSINSGSSASKQHNGYDFHLVKLNQQGEKVWEKYFSGKNQGAYLVVKTDTNKTANAKLIKK
;
A
#
# COMPACT_ATOMS: atom_id res chain seq x y z
N MET A 1 -11.57 31.97 -58.13
CA MET A 1 -11.44 32.03 -56.66
C MET A 1 -11.62 30.62 -56.09
N LYS A 2 -10.53 29.88 -55.84
CA LYS A 2 -10.57 28.55 -55.21
C LYS A 2 -9.99 28.65 -53.81
N LYS A 3 -10.73 28.11 -52.86
CA LYS A 3 -10.70 28.47 -51.44
C LYS A 3 -9.56 27.74 -50.68
N LEU A 4 -8.85 28.47 -49.81
CA LEU A 4 -7.69 28.05 -49.01
C LEU A 4 -8.06 27.29 -47.71
N TYR A 5 -9.09 26.43 -47.70
CA TYR A 5 -9.58 25.82 -46.45
C TYR A 5 -8.90 24.50 -46.05
N THR A 6 -8.11 23.87 -46.93
CA THR A 6 -7.54 22.54 -46.67
C THR A 6 -6.32 22.56 -45.74
N GLY A 7 -5.60 23.70 -45.66
CA GLY A 7 -4.39 23.83 -44.83
C GLY A 7 -4.66 23.93 -43.33
N VAL A 8 -5.81 24.47 -42.93
CA VAL A 8 -6.15 24.63 -41.51
C VAL A 8 -6.58 23.31 -40.87
N LEU A 9 -7.26 22.43 -41.63
CA LEU A 9 -7.74 21.15 -41.09
C LEU A 9 -6.61 20.14 -40.82
N THR A 10 -5.48 20.25 -41.51
CA THR A 10 -4.31 19.37 -41.34
C THR A 10 -3.39 19.80 -40.20
N MET A 11 -3.46 21.06 -39.76
CA MET A 11 -2.64 21.57 -38.67
C MET A 11 -3.17 21.17 -37.28
N CYS A 12 -4.47 20.89 -37.15
CA CYS A 12 -5.10 20.51 -35.88
C CYS A 12 -4.97 19.03 -35.50
N THR A 13 -4.48 18.15 -36.38
CA THR A 13 -4.42 16.70 -36.13
C THR A 13 -3.04 16.18 -35.71
N VAL A 14 -2.01 17.03 -35.67
CA VAL A 14 -0.61 16.62 -35.39
C VAL A 14 -0.19 16.86 -33.93
N LEU A 15 -1.11 17.32 -33.07
CA LEU A 15 -0.87 17.31 -31.63
C LEU A 15 -1.10 15.90 -31.09
N GLY A 16 -0.20 14.98 -31.45
CA GLY A 16 -0.13 13.65 -30.88
C GLY A 16 0.06 13.77 -29.36
N VAL A 17 -0.95 13.34 -28.61
CA VAL A 17 -0.88 13.26 -27.15
C VAL A 17 0.12 12.15 -26.84
N SER A 18 1.35 12.51 -26.49
CA SER A 18 2.28 11.55 -25.89
C SER A 18 1.82 11.29 -24.45
N ALA A 19 1.67 10.01 -24.10
CA ALA A 19 1.52 9.62 -22.70
C ALA A 19 2.87 9.72 -21.99
N GLN A 20 2.86 9.84 -20.66
CA GLN A 20 4.08 9.69 -19.89
C GLN A 20 4.55 8.23 -19.94
N ASP A 21 5.85 8.04 -20.10
CA ASP A 21 6.48 6.72 -20.04
C ASP A 21 6.48 6.19 -18.60
N VAL A 22 6.23 4.88 -18.46
CA VAL A 22 6.32 4.19 -17.17
C VAL A 22 7.80 3.99 -16.83
N VAL A 23 8.30 4.76 -15.87
CA VAL A 23 9.70 4.68 -15.43
C VAL A 23 9.99 3.33 -14.76
N TRP A 24 9.07 2.84 -13.92
CA TRP A 24 9.14 1.51 -13.33
C TRP A 24 7.77 1.03 -12.83
N GLN A 25 7.63 -0.29 -12.70
CA GLN A 25 6.48 -0.94 -12.07
C GLN A 25 6.99 -2.06 -11.16
N LYS A 26 6.39 -2.20 -9.97
CA LYS A 26 6.74 -3.24 -8.99
C LYS A 26 5.49 -3.80 -8.33
N ASP A 27 5.47 -5.12 -8.21
CA ASP A 27 4.50 -5.83 -7.39
C ASP A 27 5.02 -5.97 -5.97
N ILE A 28 4.20 -5.62 -4.99
CA ILE A 28 4.44 -5.97 -3.58
C ILE A 28 3.62 -7.23 -3.31
N LYS A 29 4.30 -8.38 -3.19
CA LYS A 29 3.62 -9.66 -2.96
C LYS A 29 3.11 -9.76 -1.52
N SER A 30 1.92 -10.33 -1.36
CA SER A 30 1.31 -10.64 -0.06
C SER A 30 0.59 -11.98 -0.13
N SER A 31 0.58 -12.70 0.99
CA SER A 31 -0.14 -13.97 1.14
C SER A 31 -1.59 -13.78 1.61
N THR A 32 -1.98 -12.54 1.88
CA THR A 32 -3.27 -12.17 2.46
C THR A 32 -3.96 -11.13 1.58
N GLN A 33 -5.22 -10.83 1.87
CA GLN A 33 -5.93 -9.79 1.14
C GLN A 33 -5.48 -8.42 1.62
N ASP A 34 -4.74 -7.72 0.76
CA ASP A 34 -4.17 -6.41 1.04
C ASP A 34 -5.04 -5.28 0.46
N PHE A 35 -5.11 -4.19 1.21
CA PHE A 35 -5.76 -2.95 0.83
C PHE A 35 -4.74 -1.83 0.89
N LEU A 36 -4.55 -1.13 -0.22
CA LEU A 36 -3.74 0.07 -0.26
C LEU A 36 -4.49 1.20 0.46
N SER A 37 -3.82 1.88 1.38
CA SER A 37 -4.39 3.01 2.12
C SER A 37 -3.86 4.34 1.59
N GLN A 38 -2.55 4.46 1.36
CA GLN A 38 -1.94 5.72 0.94
C GLN A 38 -0.59 5.50 0.25
N VAL A 39 -0.29 6.35 -0.74
CA VAL A 39 1.04 6.53 -1.32
C VAL A 39 1.45 7.98 -1.11
N THR A 40 2.65 8.22 -0.60
CA THR A 40 3.14 9.59 -0.32
C THR A 40 4.58 9.74 -0.71
N THR A 41 4.89 10.82 -1.42
CA THR A 41 6.26 11.20 -1.73
C THR A 41 6.89 11.90 -0.53
N THR A 42 8.16 11.60 -0.31
CA THR A 42 9.00 12.24 0.70
C THR A 42 9.82 13.36 0.05
N ILE A 43 10.43 14.23 0.86
CA ILE A 43 11.16 15.41 0.35
C ILE A 43 12.39 15.04 -0.51
N ASP A 44 12.93 13.83 -0.35
CA ASP A 44 13.98 13.26 -1.17
C ASP A 44 13.45 12.46 -2.37
N GLN A 45 12.17 12.68 -2.73
CA GLN A 45 11.47 12.08 -3.86
C GLN A 45 11.38 10.54 -3.78
N GLN A 46 11.51 9.98 -2.58
CA GLN A 46 11.24 8.57 -2.32
C GLN A 46 9.75 8.35 -2.07
N TYR A 47 9.31 7.09 -2.14
CA TYR A 47 7.90 6.73 -1.99
C TYR A 47 7.67 6.02 -0.67
N LEU A 48 6.59 6.39 0.02
CA LEU A 48 6.10 5.73 1.20
C LEU A 48 4.71 5.17 0.91
N ILE A 49 4.58 3.86 0.96
CA ILE A 49 3.37 3.12 0.64
C ILE A 49 2.85 2.53 1.95
N THR A 50 1.55 2.68 2.18
CA THR A 50 0.88 2.20 3.37
C THR A 50 -0.36 1.41 2.99
N GLY A 51 -0.61 0.32 3.69
CA GLY A 51 -1.78 -0.51 3.47
C GLY A 51 -2.13 -1.32 4.72
N SER A 52 -3.24 -2.04 4.62
CA SER A 52 -3.71 -2.96 5.63
C SER A 52 -3.97 -4.32 5.01
N SER A 53 -3.75 -5.38 5.77
CA SER A 53 -3.99 -6.73 5.34
C SER A 53 -5.00 -7.42 6.27
N ILE A 54 -5.89 -8.20 5.65
CA ILE A 54 -6.84 -9.03 6.36
C ILE A 54 -6.27 -10.45 6.41
N GLN A 55 -5.94 -10.91 7.62
CA GLN A 55 -5.65 -12.32 7.86
C GLN A 55 -6.97 -13.10 7.89
N ALA A 56 -7.21 -13.90 6.86
CA ALA A 56 -8.17 -15.01 6.96
C ALA A 56 -7.77 -15.85 8.18
N GLY A 57 -8.76 -16.28 8.99
CA GLY A 57 -8.61 -16.75 10.38
C GLY A 57 -7.75 -17.98 10.68
N THR A 58 -6.67 -18.23 9.95
CA THR A 58 -5.59 -19.15 10.27
C THR A 58 -4.47 -18.44 11.03
N LEU A 59 -4.62 -18.44 12.36
CA LEU A 59 -3.57 -18.74 13.34
C LEU A 59 -2.14 -18.27 13.01
N ARG A 60 -1.79 -17.04 13.42
CA ARG A 60 -0.51 -16.89 14.14
C ARG A 60 -0.75 -17.47 15.53
N GLU A 61 -0.56 -18.79 15.67
CA GLU A 61 -0.33 -19.40 16.97
C GLU A 61 0.76 -18.59 17.68
N PRO A 62 0.61 -18.22 18.96
CA PRO A 62 1.73 -17.69 19.71
C PRO A 62 2.82 -18.77 19.72
N GLN A 63 3.99 -18.48 19.16
CA GLN A 63 5.19 -19.26 19.47
C GLN A 63 5.47 -19.05 20.97
N GLY A 64 4.95 -19.96 21.79
CA GLY A 64 5.04 -19.93 23.24
C GLY A 64 4.63 -21.30 23.80
N THR A 65 5.63 -22.17 23.94
CA THR A 65 5.72 -23.33 24.84
C THR A 65 4.42 -24.08 25.21
N GLY A 66 4.17 -25.17 24.50
CA GLY A 66 3.74 -26.47 25.05
C GLY A 66 2.45 -26.54 25.88
N ASP A 67 1.33 -26.82 25.21
CA ASP A 67 0.33 -27.86 25.55
C ASP A 67 -0.71 -27.90 24.43
N SER A 68 -0.67 -28.95 23.61
CA SER A 68 -1.62 -29.17 22.52
C SER A 68 -2.84 -29.93 23.03
N SER A 69 -3.77 -29.26 23.71
CA SER A 69 -5.12 -29.79 23.93
C SER A 69 -6.03 -29.39 22.77
N ILE A 70 -6.24 -30.32 21.84
CA ILE A 70 -7.19 -30.18 20.73
C ILE A 70 -8.61 -30.17 21.31
N ASN A 71 -9.23 -29.00 21.40
CA ASN A 71 -10.68 -28.87 21.53
C ASN A 71 -11.27 -28.45 20.18
N SER A 72 -11.50 -29.45 19.34
CA SER A 72 -12.30 -29.34 18.12
C SER A 72 -13.78 -29.32 18.51
N GLY A 73 -14.32 -28.13 18.79
CA GLY A 73 -15.70 -28.04 19.25
C GLY A 73 -16.23 -26.63 19.45
N SER A 74 -16.26 -25.81 18.38
CA SER A 74 -17.27 -24.75 18.23
C SER A 74 -17.06 -24.03 16.90
N SER A 75 -18.06 -24.10 16.02
CA SER A 75 -18.31 -23.13 14.95
C SER A 75 -18.68 -21.78 15.56
N ALA A 76 -17.78 -21.19 16.34
CA ALA A 76 -17.83 -19.79 16.71
C ALA A 76 -17.28 -19.03 15.51
N SER A 77 -18.05 -18.06 15.01
CA SER A 77 -17.55 -17.06 14.07
C SER A 77 -16.28 -16.45 14.64
N LYS A 78 -15.10 -16.96 14.26
CA LYS A 78 -13.81 -16.40 14.68
C LYS A 78 -13.73 -15.01 14.03
N GLN A 79 -14.12 -14.01 14.81
CA GLN A 79 -14.08 -12.61 14.45
C GLN A 79 -12.67 -12.29 13.93
N HIS A 80 -12.56 -11.62 12.78
CA HIS A 80 -11.27 -11.22 12.24
C HIS A 80 -10.52 -10.41 13.32
N ASN A 81 -9.33 -10.87 13.72
CA ASN A 81 -8.57 -10.38 14.87
C ASN A 81 -7.89 -9.00 14.66
N GLY A 82 -8.47 -8.16 13.80
CA GLY A 82 -7.97 -6.84 13.45
C GLY A 82 -7.20 -6.83 12.13
N TYR A 83 -6.73 -5.64 11.75
CA TYR A 83 -5.92 -5.42 10.56
C TYR A 83 -4.43 -5.43 10.93
N ASP A 84 -3.62 -6.06 10.08
CA ASP A 84 -2.17 -5.86 10.08
C ASP A 84 -1.84 -4.72 9.11
N PHE A 85 -1.18 -3.67 9.58
CA PHE A 85 -0.75 -2.58 8.72
C PHE A 85 0.65 -2.85 8.17
N HIS A 86 0.84 -2.55 6.89
CA HIS A 86 2.09 -2.73 6.17
C HIS A 86 2.57 -1.39 5.62
N LEU A 87 3.82 -1.05 5.92
CA LEU A 87 4.50 0.16 5.49
C LEU A 87 5.76 -0.19 4.72
N VAL A 88 5.90 0.38 3.53
CA VAL A 88 7.05 0.16 2.65
C VAL A 88 7.60 1.51 2.21
N LYS A 89 8.91 1.73 2.39
CA LYS A 89 9.62 2.84 1.76
C LYS A 89 10.39 2.33 0.56
N LEU A 90 10.18 2.95 -0.60
CA LEU A 90 10.88 2.68 -1.84
C LEU A 90 11.76 3.87 -2.22
N ASN A 91 12.93 3.62 -2.81
CA ASN A 91 13.75 4.67 -3.41
C ASN A 91 13.12 5.17 -4.72
N GLN A 92 13.78 6.12 -5.39
CA GLN A 92 13.28 6.70 -6.65
C GLN A 92 13.15 5.67 -7.78
N GLN A 93 13.92 4.59 -7.73
CA GLN A 93 13.94 3.49 -8.71
C GLN A 93 12.90 2.39 -8.39
N GLY A 94 12.11 2.58 -7.32
CA GLY A 94 11.12 1.59 -6.88
C GLY A 94 11.72 0.41 -6.10
N GLU A 95 12.96 0.51 -5.65
CA GLU A 95 13.60 -0.52 -4.83
C GLU A 95 13.29 -0.32 -3.35
N LYS A 96 13.05 -1.42 -2.63
CA LYS A 96 12.72 -1.38 -1.20
C LYS A 96 13.92 -0.92 -0.38
N VAL A 97 13.75 0.20 0.33
CA VAL A 97 14.71 0.71 1.32
C VAL A 97 14.46 0.06 2.67
N TRP A 98 13.20 -0.01 3.11
CA TRP A 98 12.79 -0.74 4.30
C TRP A 98 11.29 -1.06 4.28
N GLU A 99 10.89 -2.03 5.12
CA GLU A 99 9.49 -2.37 5.38
C GLU A 99 9.22 -2.50 6.89
N LYS A 100 7.99 -2.19 7.31
CA LYS A 100 7.54 -2.32 8.69
C LYS A 100 6.11 -2.85 8.73
N TYR A 101 5.86 -3.72 9.71
CA TYR A 101 4.54 -4.28 9.98
C TYR A 101 4.06 -3.80 11.35
N PHE A 102 2.79 -3.41 11.44
CA PHE A 102 2.15 -3.02 12.68
C PHE A 102 0.87 -3.86 12.85
N SER A 103 0.88 -4.78 13.80
CA SER A 103 -0.30 -5.60 14.11
C SER A 103 -1.06 -4.99 15.28
N GLY A 104 -2.35 -4.67 15.08
CA GLY A 104 -3.24 -4.22 16.14
C GLY A 104 -4.23 -5.32 16.50
N LYS A 105 -4.18 -5.84 17.73
CA LYS A 105 -5.20 -6.77 18.27
C LYS A 105 -6.62 -6.17 18.35
N ASN A 106 -6.78 -4.90 18.00
CA ASN A 106 -8.01 -4.13 18.22
C ASN A 106 -8.63 -3.75 16.87
N GLN A 107 -9.90 -4.11 16.71
CA GLN A 107 -10.76 -3.62 15.63
C GLN A 107 -11.02 -2.12 15.90
N GLY A 108 -10.46 -1.24 15.05
CA GLY A 108 -10.60 0.22 15.19
C GLY A 108 -9.30 1.00 15.44
N ALA A 109 -8.13 0.38 15.25
CA ALA A 109 -6.87 1.10 15.19
C ALA A 109 -6.65 1.71 13.80
N TYR A 110 -6.05 2.90 13.74
CA TYR A 110 -5.66 3.58 12.50
C TYR A 110 -4.16 3.83 12.50
N LEU A 111 -3.52 3.65 11.34
CA LEU A 111 -2.13 4.00 11.18
C LEU A 111 -1.99 5.43 10.68
N VAL A 112 -1.29 6.26 11.45
CA VAL A 112 -0.93 7.61 11.03
C VAL A 112 0.54 7.63 10.67
N VAL A 113 0.83 8.18 9.50
CA VAL A 113 2.17 8.31 8.95
C VAL A 113 2.48 9.77 8.72
N LYS A 114 3.62 10.21 9.24
CA LYS A 114 4.13 11.57 9.07
C LYS A 114 5.51 11.51 8.45
N THR A 115 5.69 12.27 7.38
CA THR A 115 6.99 12.54 6.78
C THR A 115 7.47 13.91 7.29
N ASP A 116 8.76 14.03 7.56
CA ASP A 116 9.36 15.30 7.95
C ASP A 116 10.33 15.82 6.88
N THR A 117 10.80 17.05 7.08
CA THR A 117 11.80 17.69 6.21
C THR A 117 13.18 17.04 6.32
N ASN A 118 13.43 16.19 7.33
CA ASN A 118 14.68 15.47 7.54
C ASN A 118 14.73 14.11 6.83
N LYS A 119 13.86 13.88 5.85
CA LYS A 119 13.76 12.63 5.05
C LYS A 119 13.34 11.41 5.88
N THR A 120 12.87 11.61 7.12
CA THR A 120 12.39 10.54 7.96
C THR A 120 10.87 10.37 7.81
N ALA A 121 10.42 9.13 7.96
CA ALA A 121 9.02 8.80 8.03
C ALA A 121 8.76 8.10 9.36
N ASN A 122 7.83 8.66 10.14
CA ASN A 122 7.42 8.12 11.43
C ASN A 122 5.98 7.63 11.31
N ALA A 123 5.72 6.45 11.86
CA ALA A 123 4.41 5.84 11.86
C ALA A 123 3.99 5.50 13.29
N LYS A 124 2.74 5.81 13.62
CA LYS A 124 2.17 5.53 14.93
C LYS A 124 0.75 4.98 14.78
N LEU A 125 0.49 3.88 15.49
CA LEU A 125 -0.85 3.34 15.60
C LEU A 125 -1.64 4.16 16.63
N ILE A 126 -2.81 4.64 16.23
CA ILE A 126 -3.74 5.37 17.10
C ILE A 126 -4.98 4.50 17.29
N LYS A 127 -5.37 4.28 18.54
CA LYS A 127 -6.62 3.60 18.89
C LYS A 127 -7.71 4.65 19.11
N LYS A 128 -8.92 4.35 18.68
CA LYS A 128 -10.11 5.11 19.08
C LYS A 128 -10.41 4.91 20.55
#